data_AF-A0A1F9YM52-F1
#
_entry.id   AF-A0A1F9YM52-F1
#
_cell.length_a   1.000
_cell.length_b   1.000
_cell.length_c   1.000
_cell.angle_alpha   90.00
_cell.angle_beta   90.00
_cell.angle_gamma   90.00
#
_symmetry.space_group_name_H-M   'P 1'
#
loop_
_entity.id
_entity.type
_entity.pdbx_description
1 polymer ?
#
loop_
_entity_poly.entity_id
_entity_poly.type
_entity_poly.pdbx_seq_one_letter_code
_entity_poly.pdbx_strand_id
1 'polypeptide(L)'
;MRRFGTLFVALILTLPAGAAVTRVPIAASAAVSPVAALGSMLTATLPAMTPLVLAAPAPTPAILDTSKVAALISRAQALPAAAAPAPAAQPLQVLEAVNSTLRDLTPAQIQEMPEEKLQALASVIMDGAAGRAPKADLAAVTALSEANLAKVESLRGAVSETLHNPGHNESHEDMITSRGVPETVKRIDASGMVFRHYTTQEGLDAILKEKSLINGFMPYVQLAKAVYRTTFRDLTGVFLTLPKVEGDRVGVPARDFTHYVDLRVPGGLPVLEVEKGAIFLVPMPARTRGWVADLYRRWVTGGGLDSTYKTSIEDVERDGGVGPALSMPIEIVRSGRVGR
;
A
#
# COMPACT_ATOMS: atom_id res chain seq x y z
N MET A 1 -71.90 -39.64 1.45
CA MET A 1 -70.45 -39.34 1.38
C MET A 1 -70.25 -37.91 1.83
N ARG A 2 -70.14 -37.72 3.15
CA ARG A 2 -68.97 -37.26 3.92
C ARG A 2 -68.50 -35.83 3.58
N ARG A 3 -68.90 -34.93 4.48
CA ARG A 3 -68.63 -33.48 4.56
C ARG A 3 -67.19 -33.25 5.08
N PHE A 4 -66.48 -32.29 4.51
CA PHE A 4 -65.33 -31.59 5.10
C PHE A 4 -65.75 -30.10 5.14
N GLY A 5 -65.67 -29.33 6.23
CA GLY A 5 -64.90 -29.45 7.46
C GLY A 5 -63.96 -28.26 7.59
N THR A 6 -64.46 -27.03 7.54
CA THR A 6 -63.68 -25.79 7.65
C THR A 6 -63.34 -25.54 9.11
N LEU A 7 -62.08 -25.73 9.50
CA LEU A 7 -61.59 -25.46 10.85
C LEU A 7 -60.92 -24.08 10.87
N PHE A 8 -61.54 -23.13 11.56
CA PHE A 8 -60.99 -21.82 11.89
C PHE A 8 -60.28 -21.95 13.25
N VAL A 9 -58.96 -21.75 13.28
CA VAL A 9 -58.20 -21.65 14.55
C VAL A 9 -57.65 -20.24 14.64
N ALA A 10 -58.19 -19.47 15.58
CA ALA A 10 -57.70 -18.15 15.95
C ALA A 10 -56.47 -18.31 16.85
N LEU A 11 -55.31 -17.87 16.36
CA LEU A 11 -54.08 -17.77 17.16
C LEU A 11 -53.99 -16.33 17.71
N ILE A 12 -54.21 -16.19 19.01
CA ILE A 12 -53.99 -14.94 19.76
C ILE A 12 -52.48 -14.83 20.04
N LEU A 13 -51.82 -13.90 19.36
CA LEU A 13 -50.43 -13.51 19.64
C LEU A 13 -50.42 -12.45 20.74
N THR A 14 -49.99 -12.85 21.94
CA THR A 14 -49.63 -11.95 23.03
C THR A 14 -48.28 -11.30 22.72
N LEU A 15 -48.28 -10.00 22.46
CA LEU A 15 -47.06 -9.19 22.35
C LEU A 15 -46.44 -9.01 23.75
N PRO A 16 -45.14 -9.31 23.95
CA PRO A 16 -44.46 -8.94 25.18
C PRO A 16 -44.29 -7.42 25.27
N ALA A 17 -44.50 -6.91 26.48
CA ALA A 17 -44.40 -5.52 26.88
C ALA A 17 -43.09 -4.87 26.40
N GLY A 18 -43.21 -3.60 25.99
CA GLY A 18 -42.14 -2.82 25.40
C GLY A 18 -40.86 -2.81 26.23
N ALA A 19 -39.76 -3.22 25.61
CA ALA A 19 -38.44 -2.80 26.03
C ALA A 19 -38.36 -1.27 25.88
N ALA A 20 -38.36 -0.57 27.01
CA ALA A 20 -38.05 0.84 27.04
C ALA A 20 -36.64 1.01 26.44
N VAL A 21 -36.58 1.60 25.24
CA VAL A 21 -35.33 2.04 24.63
C VAL A 21 -34.81 3.20 25.48
N THR A 22 -34.02 2.89 26.49
CA THR A 22 -33.17 3.87 27.17
C THR A 22 -32.23 4.44 26.12
N ARG A 23 -32.57 5.63 25.60
CA ARG A 23 -31.64 6.44 24.83
C ARG A 23 -30.50 6.80 25.76
N VAL A 24 -29.38 6.09 25.61
CA VAL A 24 -28.11 6.51 26.18
C VAL A 24 -27.84 7.91 25.63
N PRO A 25 -27.68 8.94 26.48
CA PRO A 25 -27.35 10.28 26.00
C PRO A 25 -26.04 10.20 25.22
N ILE A 26 -26.03 10.76 24.02
CA ILE A 26 -24.83 11.00 23.20
C ILE A 26 -24.03 12.11 23.91
N ALA A 27 -23.46 11.77 25.06
CA ALA A 27 -22.45 12.58 25.70
C ALA A 27 -21.15 12.26 24.96
N ALA A 28 -20.63 13.26 24.24
CA ALA A 28 -19.25 13.37 23.74
C ALA A 28 -18.48 12.04 23.68
N SER A 29 -18.74 11.23 22.65
CA SER A 29 -17.76 10.24 22.20
C SER A 29 -16.54 11.05 21.77
N ALA A 30 -15.61 11.29 22.70
CA ALA A 30 -14.30 11.84 22.38
C ALA A 30 -13.75 11.04 21.21
N ALA A 31 -13.42 11.72 20.11
CA ALA A 31 -12.90 11.07 18.92
C ALA A 31 -11.73 10.19 19.35
N VAL A 32 -11.92 8.89 19.29
CA VAL A 32 -10.92 7.94 19.74
C VAL A 32 -9.68 8.12 18.87
N SER A 33 -8.54 8.41 19.50
CA SER A 33 -7.28 8.54 18.78
C SER A 33 -7.04 7.27 17.93
N PRO A 34 -6.78 7.40 16.62
CA PRO A 34 -6.50 6.26 15.74
C PRO A 34 -5.39 5.35 16.26
N VAL A 35 -4.37 5.93 16.90
CA VAL A 35 -3.24 5.19 17.48
C VAL A 35 -3.68 4.37 18.69
N ALA A 36 -4.53 4.93 19.56
CA ALA A 36 -5.08 4.21 20.70
C ALA A 36 -5.98 3.04 20.24
N ALA A 37 -6.83 3.27 19.23
CA ALA A 37 -7.65 2.21 18.64
C ALA A 37 -6.79 1.09 18.01
N LEU A 38 -5.75 1.46 17.26
CA LEU A 38 -4.80 0.51 16.70
C LEU A 38 -4.08 -0.29 17.79
N GLY A 39 -3.61 0.36 18.85
CA GLY A 39 -2.96 -0.34 19.98
C GLY A 39 -3.87 -1.38 20.64
N SER A 40 -5.14 -1.04 20.85
CA SER A 40 -6.15 -1.98 21.36
C SER A 40 -6.40 -3.14 20.39
N MET A 41 -6.53 -2.85 19.09
CA MET A 41 -6.70 -3.87 18.04
C MET A 41 -5.51 -4.84 18.00
N LEU A 42 -4.28 -4.32 18.06
CA LEU A 42 -3.05 -5.13 18.08
C LEU A 42 -2.98 -5.99 19.33
N THR A 43 -3.24 -5.42 20.50
CA THR A 43 -3.22 -6.15 21.78
C THR A 43 -4.23 -7.30 21.78
N ALA A 44 -5.42 -7.10 21.21
CA ALA A 44 -6.44 -8.13 21.11
C ALA A 44 -6.13 -9.22 20.06
N THR A 45 -5.43 -8.86 18.98
CA THR A 45 -5.19 -9.79 17.85
C THR A 45 -3.89 -10.58 17.99
N LEU A 46 -2.86 -10.05 18.67
CA LEU A 46 -1.57 -10.72 18.85
C LEU A 46 -1.65 -12.16 19.39
N PRO A 47 -2.48 -12.49 20.41
CA PRO A 47 -2.60 -13.87 20.87
C PRO A 47 -3.13 -14.82 19.78
N ALA A 48 -4.05 -14.34 18.93
CA ALA A 48 -4.60 -15.11 17.82
C ALA A 48 -3.64 -15.21 16.62
N MET A 49 -2.66 -14.32 16.52
CA MET A 49 -1.62 -14.35 15.48
C MET A 49 -0.59 -15.46 15.71
N THR A 50 -0.28 -15.78 16.97
CA THR A 50 0.70 -16.81 17.34
C THR A 50 0.43 -18.19 16.70
N PRO A 51 -0.78 -18.77 16.79
CA PRO A 51 -1.07 -20.05 16.15
C PRO A 51 -1.10 -19.97 14.61
N LEU A 52 -1.43 -18.82 14.02
CA LEU A 52 -1.39 -18.63 12.56
C LEU A 52 0.03 -18.69 12.00
N VAL A 53 0.99 -18.08 12.70
CA VAL A 53 2.41 -18.13 12.33
C VAL A 53 2.97 -19.54 12.49
N LEU A 54 2.56 -20.26 13.56
CA LEU A 54 3.04 -21.62 13.83
C LEU A 54 2.40 -22.69 12.92
N ALA A 55 1.19 -22.45 12.41
CA ALA A 55 0.49 -23.37 11.52
C ALA A 55 0.77 -23.12 10.03
N ALA A 56 1.45 -22.03 9.67
CA ALA A 56 1.72 -21.70 8.29
C ALA A 56 2.69 -22.71 7.65
N PRO A 57 2.45 -23.12 6.38
CA PRO A 57 3.37 -23.99 5.66
C PRO A 57 4.73 -23.30 5.53
N ALA A 58 5.82 -24.06 5.69
CA ALA A 58 7.15 -23.51 5.44
C ALA A 58 7.30 -23.09 3.96
N PRO A 59 7.91 -21.93 3.65
CA PRO A 59 8.48 -20.96 4.59
C PRO A 59 7.43 -20.16 5.37
N THR A 60 7.71 -19.92 6.67
CA THR A 60 6.88 -19.09 7.54
C THR A 60 6.70 -17.71 6.91
N PRO A 61 5.45 -17.22 6.73
CA PRO A 61 5.17 -15.94 6.10
C PRO A 61 5.84 -14.79 6.83
N ALA A 62 6.04 -13.68 6.13
CA ALA A 62 6.97 -12.62 6.52
C ALA A 62 6.67 -12.21 7.95
N ILE A 63 7.51 -12.68 8.87
CA ILE A 63 7.18 -12.66 10.29
C ILE A 63 6.97 -11.20 10.66
N LEU A 64 5.80 -10.92 11.25
CA LEU A 64 5.48 -9.65 11.86
C LEU A 64 6.70 -9.19 12.66
N ASP A 65 7.27 -8.03 12.29
CA ASP A 65 8.38 -7.48 13.04
C ASP A 65 7.84 -7.04 14.41
N THR A 66 7.98 -7.94 15.38
CA THR A 66 7.45 -7.77 16.74
C THR A 66 8.02 -6.52 17.41
N SER A 67 9.20 -6.06 17.01
CA SER A 67 9.79 -4.82 17.53
C SER A 67 9.07 -3.56 17.04
N LYS A 68 8.60 -3.54 15.79
CA LYS A 68 7.77 -2.44 15.25
C LYS A 68 6.39 -2.41 15.91
N VAL A 69 5.80 -3.58 16.13
CA VAL A 69 4.51 -3.71 16.82
C VAL A 69 4.62 -3.28 18.28
N ALA A 70 5.67 -3.70 18.98
CA ALA A 70 5.94 -3.26 20.35
C ALA A 70 6.11 -1.73 20.43
N ALA A 71 6.83 -1.13 19.47
CA ALA A 71 6.95 0.32 19.38
C ALA A 71 5.59 1.01 19.21
N LEU A 72 4.71 0.50 18.33
CA LEU A 72 3.36 1.03 18.16
C LEU A 72 2.50 0.90 19.42
N ILE A 73 2.51 -0.27 20.06
CA ILE A 73 1.74 -0.52 21.29
C ILE A 73 2.22 0.41 22.40
N SER A 74 3.53 0.57 22.56
CA SER A 74 4.10 1.48 23.56
C SER A 74 3.64 2.93 23.33
N ARG A 75 3.63 3.39 22.08
CA ARG A 75 3.10 4.73 21.72
C ARG A 75 1.60 4.85 22.00
N ALA A 76 0.82 3.81 21.71
CA ALA A 76 -0.61 3.79 21.97
C ALA A 76 -0.97 3.80 23.47
N GLN A 77 -0.19 3.11 24.30
CA GLN A 77 -0.38 3.05 25.76
C GLN A 77 -0.13 4.39 26.46
N ALA A 78 0.67 5.27 25.85
CA ALA A 78 0.91 6.62 26.35
C ALA A 78 -0.28 7.58 26.13
N LEU A 79 -1.27 7.17 25.32
CA LEU A 79 -2.46 7.97 25.05
C LEU A 79 -3.60 7.60 26.01
N PRO A 80 -4.54 8.53 26.27
CA PRO A 80 -5.71 8.24 27.11
C PRO A 80 -6.44 7.00 26.59
N ALA A 81 -6.72 6.06 27.49
CA ALA A 81 -7.40 4.82 27.15
C ALA A 81 -8.76 5.11 26.52
N ALA A 82 -8.87 4.86 25.22
CA ALA A 82 -10.13 4.96 24.53
C ALA A 82 -10.84 3.61 24.60
N ALA A 83 -12.01 3.60 25.24
CA ALA A 83 -12.94 2.47 25.19
C ALA A 83 -13.61 2.42 23.80
N ALA A 84 -12.81 2.22 22.74
CA ALA A 84 -13.35 1.89 21.43
C ALA A 84 -13.50 0.37 21.32
N PRO A 85 -14.67 -0.15 20.89
CA PRO A 85 -14.73 -1.52 20.42
C PRO A 85 -13.77 -1.65 19.23
N ALA A 86 -12.78 -2.54 19.36
CA ALA A 86 -11.92 -2.87 18.23
C ALA A 86 -12.81 -3.40 17.10
N PRO A 87 -12.66 -2.89 15.86
CA PRO A 87 -13.40 -3.44 14.74
C PRO A 87 -13.12 -4.95 14.63
N ALA A 88 -14.14 -5.72 14.27
CA ALA A 88 -14.02 -7.14 14.00
C ALA A 88 -13.22 -7.36 12.70
N ALA A 89 -11.90 -7.24 12.79
CA ALA A 89 -10.97 -7.49 11.69
C ALA A 89 -10.39 -8.90 11.84
N GLN A 90 -10.22 -9.60 10.71
CA GLN A 90 -9.54 -10.90 10.70
C GLN A 90 -8.07 -10.70 11.12
N PRO A 91 -7.51 -11.50 12.05
CA PRO A 91 -6.12 -11.33 12.49
C PRO A 91 -5.11 -11.27 11.35
N LEU A 92 -5.32 -12.06 10.29
CA LEU A 92 -4.47 -12.05 9.09
C LEU A 92 -4.51 -10.71 8.34
N GLN A 93 -5.67 -10.06 8.24
CA GLN A 93 -5.80 -8.75 7.58
C GLN A 93 -5.13 -7.65 8.40
N VAL A 94 -5.21 -7.73 9.73
CA VAL A 94 -4.50 -6.81 10.62
C VAL A 94 -2.99 -6.97 10.45
N LEU A 95 -2.48 -8.20 10.46
CA LEU A 95 -1.07 -8.50 10.20
C LEU A 95 -0.61 -7.93 8.87
N GLU A 96 -1.35 -8.21 7.79
CA GLU A 96 -1.04 -7.73 6.45
C GLU A 96 -1.00 -6.19 6.39
N ALA A 97 -1.99 -5.51 6.97
CA ALA A 97 -2.06 -4.05 7.00
C ALA A 97 -0.89 -3.42 7.79
N VAL A 98 -0.51 -4.02 8.92
CA VAL A 98 0.61 -3.56 9.74
C VAL A 98 1.94 -3.78 9.02
N ASN A 99 2.21 -5.00 8.54
CA ASN A 99 3.45 -5.33 7.86
C ASN A 99 3.62 -4.47 6.61
N SER A 100 2.59 -4.38 5.79
CA SER A 100 2.61 -3.62 4.53
C SER A 100 2.89 -2.13 4.74
N THR A 101 2.28 -1.52 5.76
CA THR A 101 2.44 -0.10 6.05
C THR A 101 3.78 0.19 6.73
N LEU A 102 4.25 -0.69 7.61
CA LEU A 102 5.47 -0.46 8.40
C LEU A 102 6.74 -1.08 7.82
N ARG A 103 6.66 -1.72 6.64
CA ARG A 103 7.78 -2.49 6.06
C ARG A 103 9.09 -1.70 5.97
N ASP A 104 9.01 -0.43 5.55
CA ASP A 104 10.18 0.43 5.33
C ASP A 104 10.50 1.32 6.57
N LEU A 105 9.71 1.21 7.65
CA LEU A 105 9.92 1.92 8.92
C LEU A 105 10.76 1.08 9.89
N THR A 106 11.68 1.72 10.61
CA THR A 106 12.39 1.14 11.75
C THR A 106 11.63 1.36 13.05
N PRO A 107 11.86 0.56 14.11
CA PRO A 107 11.26 0.79 15.42
C PRO A 107 11.55 2.19 15.98
N ALA A 108 12.77 2.69 15.81
CA ALA A 108 13.16 4.04 16.25
C ALA A 108 12.34 5.13 15.54
N GLN A 109 12.20 5.02 14.20
CA GLN A 109 11.36 5.94 13.43
C GLN A 109 9.91 5.96 13.90
N ILE A 110 9.34 4.82 14.32
CA ILE A 110 7.98 4.75 14.87
C ILE A 110 7.88 5.46 16.23
N GLN A 111 8.89 5.29 17.09
CA GLN A 111 8.92 5.89 18.43
C GLN A 111 9.06 7.41 18.38
N GLU A 112 9.93 7.91 17.50
CA GLU A 112 10.24 9.33 17.34
C GLU A 112 9.25 10.07 16.43
N MET A 113 8.33 9.34 15.79
CA MET A 113 7.37 9.92 14.84
C MET A 113 6.45 10.96 15.50
N PRO A 114 6.29 12.15 14.88
CA PRO A 114 5.28 13.12 15.30
C PRO A 114 3.89 12.50 15.39
N GLU A 115 3.12 12.92 16.40
CA GLU A 115 1.83 12.31 16.69
C GLU A 115 0.85 12.37 15.52
N GLU A 116 0.82 13.49 14.79
CA GLU A 116 0.00 13.67 13.58
C GLU A 116 0.28 12.60 12.52
N LYS A 117 1.56 12.38 12.18
CA LYS A 117 1.98 11.34 11.22
C LYS A 117 1.61 9.94 11.73
N LEU A 118 1.78 9.69 13.03
CA LEU A 118 1.45 8.41 13.64
C LEU A 118 -0.06 8.13 13.63
N GLN A 119 -0.90 9.14 13.92
CA GLN A 119 -2.36 9.05 13.82
C GLN A 119 -2.82 8.80 12.38
N ALA A 120 -2.22 9.48 11.41
CA ALA A 120 -2.50 9.25 10.00
C ALA A 120 -2.11 7.82 9.56
N LEU A 121 -0.93 7.32 9.94
CA LEU A 121 -0.51 5.94 9.66
C LEU A 121 -1.43 4.91 10.31
N ALA A 122 -1.83 5.14 11.57
CA ALA A 122 -2.75 4.24 12.25
C ALA A 122 -4.10 4.15 11.53
N SER A 123 -4.58 5.27 10.97
CA SER A 123 -5.80 5.29 10.16
C SER A 123 -5.65 4.47 8.88
N VAL A 124 -4.51 4.58 8.19
CA VAL A 124 -4.19 3.76 7.00
C VAL A 124 -4.18 2.26 7.35
N ILE A 125 -3.56 1.88 8.47
CA ILE A 125 -3.52 0.48 8.93
C ILE A 125 -4.93 -0.02 9.24
N MET A 126 -5.74 0.76 9.94
CA MET A 126 -7.13 0.38 10.26
C MET A 126 -7.99 0.25 9.00
N ASP A 127 -7.82 1.12 8.00
CA ASP A 127 -8.51 1.00 6.71
C ASP A 127 -8.13 -0.28 5.98
N GLY A 128 -6.83 -0.59 5.91
CA GLY A 128 -6.33 -1.82 5.33
C GLY A 128 -6.84 -3.07 6.06
N ALA A 129 -6.83 -3.04 7.40
CA ALA A 129 -7.36 -4.12 8.24
C ALA A 129 -8.86 -4.33 8.06
N ALA A 130 -9.62 -3.28 7.72
CA ALA A 130 -11.04 -3.35 7.38
C ALA A 130 -11.30 -3.75 5.92
N GLY A 131 -10.27 -4.01 5.11
CA GLY A 131 -10.39 -4.32 3.69
C GLY A 131 -10.81 -3.14 2.81
N ARG A 132 -10.65 -1.91 3.30
CA ARG A 132 -10.93 -0.68 2.55
C ARG A 132 -9.68 -0.21 1.82
N ALA A 133 -9.84 0.38 0.64
CA ALA A 133 -8.74 1.08 -0.01
C ALA A 133 -8.35 2.29 0.85
N PRO A 134 -7.12 2.35 1.38
CA PRO A 134 -6.75 3.40 2.31
C PRO A 134 -6.66 4.73 1.57
N LYS A 135 -7.52 5.68 1.96
CA LYS A 135 -7.37 7.07 1.53
C LYS A 135 -6.33 7.72 2.44
N ALA A 136 -5.06 7.54 2.08
CA ALA A 136 -3.96 8.02 2.89
C ALA A 136 -3.97 9.56 2.93
N ASP A 137 -3.98 10.09 4.15
CA ASP A 137 -3.74 11.51 4.38
C ASP A 137 -2.30 11.88 4.00
N LEU A 138 -2.07 13.16 3.67
CA LEU A 138 -0.75 13.66 3.29
C LEU A 138 0.30 13.38 4.38
N ALA A 139 -0.07 13.44 5.66
CA ALA A 139 0.85 13.12 6.76
C ALA A 139 1.32 11.65 6.72
N ALA A 140 0.41 10.72 6.46
CA ALA A 140 0.75 9.29 6.28
C ALA A 140 1.62 9.07 5.05
N VAL A 141 1.26 9.66 3.92
CA VAL A 141 2.05 9.56 2.67
C VAL A 141 3.46 10.12 2.89
N THR A 142 3.57 11.25 3.59
CA THR A 142 4.86 11.88 3.92
C THR A 142 5.71 10.98 4.79
N ALA A 143 5.15 10.40 5.85
CA ALA A 143 5.88 9.49 6.75
C ALA A 143 6.43 8.26 6.01
N LEU A 144 5.61 7.64 5.14
CA LEU A 144 6.03 6.48 4.35
C LEU A 144 7.04 6.85 3.27
N SER A 145 6.91 8.03 2.68
CA SER A 145 7.84 8.52 1.67
C SER A 145 9.20 8.88 2.25
N GLU A 146 9.25 9.48 3.43
CA GLU A 146 10.48 9.73 4.19
C GLU A 146 11.16 8.42 4.61
N ALA A 147 10.40 7.43 5.07
CA ALA A 147 10.94 6.12 5.43
C ALA A 147 11.58 5.43 4.21
N ASN A 148 10.89 5.44 3.07
CA ASN A 148 11.43 4.87 1.84
C ASN A 148 12.60 5.70 1.28
N LEU A 149 12.59 7.03 1.43
CA LEU A 149 13.74 7.86 1.10
C LEU A 149 14.98 7.45 1.93
N ALA A 150 14.84 7.27 3.24
CA ALA A 150 15.95 6.87 4.10
C ALA A 150 16.53 5.50 3.69
N LYS A 151 15.67 4.57 3.28
CA LYS A 151 16.09 3.28 2.68
C LYS A 151 16.82 3.48 1.34
N VAL A 152 16.29 4.30 0.44
CA VAL A 152 16.93 4.60 -0.84
C VAL A 152 18.30 5.25 -0.64
N GLU A 153 18.43 6.13 0.35
CA GLU A 153 19.68 6.80 0.70
C GLU A 153 20.71 5.84 1.28
N SER A 154 20.32 4.90 2.14
CA SER A 154 21.24 3.90 2.71
C SER A 154 21.73 2.88 1.68
N LEU A 155 20.96 2.66 0.60
CA LEU A 155 21.29 1.74 -0.49
C LEU A 155 22.00 2.42 -1.68
N ARG A 156 22.24 3.74 -1.61
CA ARG A 156 22.85 4.49 -2.70
C ARG A 156 24.30 4.07 -2.92
N GLY A 157 24.65 3.76 -4.17
CA GLY A 157 25.95 3.21 -4.57
C GLY A 157 26.10 1.70 -4.34
N ALA A 158 25.21 1.07 -3.58
CA ALA A 158 25.30 -0.36 -3.23
C ALA A 158 24.55 -1.25 -4.23
N VAL A 159 24.85 -1.13 -5.53
CA VAL A 159 24.15 -1.89 -6.58
C VAL A 159 24.70 -3.31 -6.72
N SER A 160 23.81 -4.30 -6.62
CA SER A 160 24.08 -5.72 -6.89
C SER A 160 23.16 -6.21 -7.99
N GLU A 161 23.73 -6.77 -9.05
CA GLU A 161 22.99 -7.18 -10.24
C GLU A 161 22.90 -8.70 -10.35
N THR A 162 21.75 -9.19 -10.80
CA THR A 162 21.52 -10.59 -11.15
C THR A 162 21.07 -10.64 -12.60
N LEU A 163 21.88 -11.27 -13.45
CA LEU A 163 21.55 -11.50 -14.84
C LEU A 163 20.65 -12.72 -14.96
N HIS A 164 19.51 -12.54 -15.60
CA HIS A 164 18.60 -13.59 -16.00
C HIS A 164 18.74 -13.80 -17.50
N ASN A 165 18.80 -15.07 -17.93
CA ASN A 165 18.90 -15.51 -19.32
C ASN A 165 20.20 -15.15 -20.06
N PRO A 166 21.40 -15.43 -19.50
CA PRO A 166 22.65 -15.12 -20.20
C PRO A 166 22.77 -15.86 -21.53
N GLY A 167 22.92 -15.12 -22.64
CA GLY A 167 23.35 -15.67 -23.92
C GLY A 167 22.31 -16.54 -24.65
N HIS A 168 21.01 -16.25 -24.50
CA HIS A 168 20.01 -16.89 -25.35
C HIS A 168 20.09 -16.38 -26.80
N ASN A 169 20.37 -17.29 -27.72
CA ASN A 169 20.56 -17.03 -29.16
C ASN A 169 19.26 -16.62 -29.89
N GLU A 170 18.12 -16.56 -29.20
CA GLU A 170 16.76 -16.49 -29.78
C GLU A 170 16.03 -15.16 -29.53
N SER A 171 16.75 -14.04 -29.40
CA SER A 171 16.18 -12.68 -29.52
C SER A 171 15.42 -12.12 -28.29
N HIS A 172 15.66 -12.64 -27.09
CA HIS A 172 15.16 -12.03 -25.86
C HIS A 172 16.21 -11.09 -25.27
N GLU A 173 15.80 -9.87 -24.89
CA GLU A 173 16.67 -8.91 -24.20
C GLU A 173 17.18 -9.52 -22.88
N ASP A 174 18.48 -9.32 -22.58
CA ASP A 174 19.06 -9.72 -21.30
C ASP A 174 18.30 -9.00 -20.18
N MET A 175 17.78 -9.77 -19.21
CA MET A 175 17.00 -9.23 -18.11
C MET A 175 17.89 -9.13 -16.87
N ILE A 176 18.14 -7.92 -16.39
CA ILE A 176 18.94 -7.69 -15.19
C ILE A 176 17.99 -7.29 -14.06
N THR A 177 18.04 -8.01 -12.94
CA THR A 177 17.43 -7.54 -11.69
C THR A 177 18.53 -6.93 -10.82
N SER A 178 18.39 -5.65 -10.50
CA SER A 178 19.34 -4.93 -9.63
C SER A 178 18.70 -4.65 -8.27
N ARG A 179 19.43 -4.98 -7.21
CA ARG A 179 19.19 -4.53 -5.83
C ARG A 179 20.12 -3.36 -5.55
N GLY A 180 19.71 -2.45 -4.68
CA GLY A 180 20.41 -1.21 -4.39
C GLY A 180 20.00 -0.06 -5.30
N VAL A 181 20.61 1.10 -5.07
CA VAL A 181 20.25 2.36 -5.73
C VAL A 181 21.48 2.93 -6.43
N PRO A 182 21.43 3.27 -7.74
CA PRO A 182 22.55 3.91 -8.42
C PRO A 182 22.94 5.25 -7.79
N GLU A 183 24.23 5.59 -7.80
CA GLU A 183 24.72 6.89 -7.29
C GLU A 183 24.14 8.10 -8.02
N THR A 184 23.67 7.89 -9.26
CA THR A 184 23.04 8.94 -10.08
C THR A 184 21.69 9.40 -9.52
N VAL A 185 21.05 8.58 -8.68
CA VAL A 185 19.77 8.92 -8.06
C VAL A 185 20.01 9.94 -6.95
N LYS A 186 19.33 11.08 -7.04
CA LYS A 186 19.47 12.15 -6.05
C LYS A 186 18.13 12.80 -5.74
N ARG A 187 18.02 13.33 -4.53
CA ARG A 187 16.90 14.19 -4.14
C ARG A 187 16.99 15.54 -4.86
N ILE A 188 15.86 16.07 -5.27
CA ILE A 188 15.74 17.40 -5.86
C ILE A 188 14.78 18.29 -5.05
N ASP A 189 14.91 19.60 -5.22
CA ASP A 189 13.86 20.53 -4.83
C ASP A 189 12.79 20.55 -5.92
N ALA A 190 11.60 20.06 -5.59
CA ALA A 190 10.46 19.99 -6.50
C ALA A 190 9.51 21.19 -6.36
N SER A 191 9.84 22.18 -5.52
CA SER A 191 8.98 23.33 -5.26
C SER A 191 8.66 24.09 -6.55
N GLY A 192 7.37 24.26 -6.83
CA GLY A 192 6.86 24.94 -8.02
C GLY A 192 7.02 24.18 -9.34
N MET A 193 7.66 23.00 -9.35
CA MET A 193 7.82 22.19 -10.55
C MET A 193 6.49 21.55 -10.96
N VAL A 194 6.22 21.55 -12.27
CA VAL A 194 5.10 20.79 -12.85
C VAL A 194 5.66 19.50 -13.43
N PHE A 195 5.12 18.40 -12.94
CA PHE A 195 5.39 17.05 -13.42
C PHE A 195 4.27 16.57 -14.32
N ARG A 196 4.52 15.50 -15.07
CA ARG A 196 3.57 14.80 -15.90
C ARG A 196 3.48 13.34 -15.47
N HIS A 197 2.26 12.84 -15.34
CA HIS A 197 1.97 11.43 -15.21
C HIS A 197 1.18 10.95 -16.43
N TYR A 198 1.68 9.94 -17.11
CA TYR A 198 1.03 9.32 -18.26
C TYR A 198 0.08 8.22 -17.80
N THR A 199 -1.11 8.16 -18.40
CA THR A 199 -2.20 7.30 -17.94
C THR A 199 -3.10 6.85 -19.09
N THR A 200 -3.94 5.84 -18.84
CA THR A 200 -5.09 5.49 -19.67
C THR A 200 -6.24 6.48 -19.46
N GLN A 201 -7.30 6.39 -20.28
CA GLN A 201 -8.53 7.17 -20.07
C GLN A 201 -9.17 6.87 -18.70
N GLU A 202 -9.32 5.59 -18.36
CA GLU A 202 -9.88 5.17 -17.07
C GLU A 202 -9.04 5.72 -15.90
N GLY A 203 -7.71 5.65 -16.01
CA GLY A 203 -6.83 6.21 -15.00
C GLY A 203 -6.95 7.74 -14.90
N LEU A 204 -7.10 8.45 -16.03
CA LEU A 204 -7.35 9.89 -16.01
C LEU A 204 -8.64 10.22 -15.24
N ASP A 205 -9.73 9.50 -15.53
CA ASP A 205 -11.03 9.73 -14.87
C ASP A 205 -10.93 9.47 -13.35
N ALA A 206 -10.24 8.42 -12.94
CA ALA A 206 -9.98 8.12 -11.54
C ALA A 206 -9.14 9.21 -10.86
N ILE A 207 -8.08 9.69 -11.52
CA ILE A 207 -7.20 10.75 -10.99
C ILE A 207 -7.96 12.07 -10.84
N LEU A 208 -8.76 12.46 -11.83
CA LEU A 208 -9.55 13.69 -11.77
C LEU A 208 -10.61 13.64 -10.65
N LYS A 209 -11.23 12.48 -10.45
CA LYS A 209 -12.23 12.26 -9.39
C LYS A 209 -11.60 12.30 -8.00
N GLU A 210 -10.53 11.54 -7.78
CA GLU A 210 -9.93 11.33 -6.46
C GLU A 210 -8.83 12.35 -6.12
N LYS A 211 -8.41 13.16 -7.10
CA LYS A 211 -7.30 14.15 -6.98
C LYS A 211 -6.04 13.55 -6.37
N SER A 212 -5.72 12.32 -6.75
CA SER A 212 -4.61 11.55 -6.19
C SER A 212 -4.04 10.55 -7.21
N LEU A 213 -2.79 10.13 -6.96
CA LEU A 213 -2.12 9.06 -7.69
C LEU A 213 -1.90 7.87 -6.76
N ILE A 214 -2.23 6.68 -7.23
CA ILE A 214 -1.92 5.45 -6.50
C ILE A 214 -0.47 5.05 -6.81
N ASN A 215 0.28 4.67 -5.78
CA ASN A 215 1.63 4.11 -5.91
C ASN A 215 1.70 2.95 -6.92
N GLY A 216 2.81 2.87 -7.66
CA GLY A 216 3.05 1.82 -8.65
C GLY A 216 3.30 0.46 -8.03
N PHE A 217 2.98 -0.61 -8.77
CA PHE A 217 3.40 -1.98 -8.44
C PHE A 217 4.73 -2.37 -9.10
N MET A 218 5.17 -1.63 -10.12
CA MET A 218 6.44 -1.88 -10.78
C MET A 218 7.54 -1.05 -10.12
N PRO A 219 8.71 -1.64 -9.86
CA PRO A 219 9.93 -0.88 -9.62
C PRO A 219 10.37 -0.14 -10.89
N TYR A 220 11.36 0.75 -10.74
CA TYR A 220 11.98 1.44 -11.86
C TYR A 220 12.62 0.43 -12.83
N VAL A 221 12.36 0.64 -14.12
CA VAL A 221 12.95 -0.14 -15.20
C VAL A 221 13.72 0.81 -16.09
N GLN A 222 15.03 0.59 -16.19
CA GLN A 222 15.88 1.28 -17.14
C GLN A 222 15.91 0.48 -18.45
N LEU A 223 15.54 1.15 -19.54
CA LEU A 223 15.58 0.58 -20.88
C LEU A 223 16.89 1.01 -21.55
N ALA A 224 17.83 0.09 -21.74
CA ALA A 224 19.02 0.33 -22.55
C ALA A 224 18.74 -0.12 -23.99
N LYS A 225 18.62 0.85 -24.91
CA LYS A 225 18.31 0.74 -26.36
C LYS A 225 18.59 -0.65 -26.98
N ALA A 226 17.64 -1.58 -26.81
CA ALA A 226 17.60 -2.93 -27.41
C ALA A 226 18.67 -3.94 -26.95
N VAL A 227 19.38 -3.72 -25.84
CA VAL A 227 20.42 -4.67 -25.36
C VAL A 227 20.02 -5.35 -24.07
N TYR A 228 19.55 -4.60 -23.08
CA TYR A 228 19.14 -5.16 -21.80
C TYR A 228 18.11 -4.28 -21.09
N ARG A 229 17.34 -4.93 -20.21
CA ARG A 229 16.36 -4.30 -19.34
C ARG A 229 16.80 -4.48 -17.89
N THR A 230 17.15 -3.39 -17.23
CA THR A 230 17.53 -3.41 -15.80
C THR A 230 16.35 -2.99 -14.93
N THR A 231 15.98 -3.84 -13.97
CA THR A 231 14.89 -3.61 -13.02
C THR A 231 15.47 -3.32 -11.63
N PHE A 232 15.34 -2.07 -11.16
CA PHE A 232 15.86 -1.63 -9.86
C PHE A 232 14.83 -1.81 -8.75
N ARG A 233 14.88 -2.95 -8.04
CA ARG A 233 13.85 -3.39 -7.07
C ARG A 233 13.62 -2.40 -5.94
N ASP A 234 14.65 -1.65 -5.54
CA ASP A 234 14.59 -0.70 -4.41
C ASP A 234 14.11 0.70 -4.82
N LEU A 235 13.81 0.93 -6.10
CA LEU A 235 13.25 2.19 -6.60
C LEU A 235 11.77 2.01 -6.92
N THR A 236 10.91 2.28 -5.94
CA THR A 236 9.45 2.09 -6.03
C THR A 236 8.69 3.33 -5.60
N GLY A 237 7.49 3.53 -6.16
CA GLY A 237 6.60 4.60 -5.74
C GLY A 237 5.78 5.16 -6.91
N VAL A 238 5.65 6.49 -6.96
CA VAL A 238 4.94 7.18 -8.04
C VAL A 238 5.94 7.77 -9.02
N PHE A 239 5.96 7.25 -10.24
CA PHE A 239 6.81 7.75 -11.32
C PHE A 239 6.16 8.93 -12.04
N LEU A 240 6.98 9.93 -12.30
CA LEU A 240 6.63 11.20 -12.90
C LEU A 240 7.67 11.56 -13.97
N THR A 241 7.27 12.37 -14.94
CA THR A 241 8.16 12.97 -15.93
C THR A 241 8.00 14.49 -15.93
N LEU A 242 8.69 15.20 -16.82
CA LEU A 242 8.39 16.60 -17.12
C LEU A 242 7.45 16.70 -18.33
N PRO A 243 6.61 17.75 -18.44
CA PRO A 243 5.70 17.92 -19.58
C PRO A 243 6.35 17.90 -20.96
N LYS A 244 7.65 18.23 -21.04
CA LYS A 244 8.46 18.21 -22.27
C LYS A 244 9.08 16.85 -22.61
N VAL A 245 8.95 15.86 -21.72
CA VAL A 245 9.52 14.52 -21.88
C VAL A 245 8.41 13.61 -22.39
N GLU A 246 8.57 13.08 -23.60
CA GLU A 246 7.61 12.17 -24.22
C GLU A 246 7.54 10.82 -23.49
N GLY A 247 6.36 10.19 -23.48
CA GLY A 247 6.14 8.90 -22.82
C GLY A 247 7.01 7.79 -23.40
N ASP A 248 7.14 7.72 -24.72
CA ASP A 248 7.93 6.69 -25.40
C ASP A 248 9.40 6.73 -24.98
N ARG A 249 9.95 7.92 -24.71
CA ARG A 249 11.33 8.09 -24.24
C ARG A 249 11.57 7.40 -22.89
N VAL A 250 10.55 7.32 -22.05
CA VAL A 250 10.63 6.74 -20.70
C VAL A 250 9.93 5.38 -20.62
N GLY A 251 9.71 4.72 -21.75
CA GLY A 251 9.09 3.38 -21.79
C GLY A 251 7.59 3.37 -21.51
N VAL A 252 6.91 4.50 -21.72
CA VAL A 252 5.46 4.64 -21.56
C VAL A 252 4.82 4.80 -22.95
N PRO A 253 4.47 3.70 -23.62
CA PRO A 253 4.06 3.71 -25.01
C PRO A 253 2.78 4.51 -25.22
N ALA A 254 2.81 5.50 -26.12
CA ALA A 254 1.67 6.41 -26.37
C ALA A 254 0.39 5.68 -26.85
N ARG A 255 0.53 4.47 -27.42
CA ARG A 255 -0.61 3.62 -27.82
C ARG A 255 -1.42 3.10 -26.63
N ASP A 256 -0.74 2.82 -25.51
CA ASP A 256 -1.34 2.20 -24.33
C ASP A 256 -1.71 3.29 -23.30
N PHE A 257 -0.90 4.34 -23.23
CA PHE A 257 -1.06 5.48 -22.32
C PHE A 257 -1.41 6.74 -23.12
N THR A 258 -2.67 6.80 -23.53
CA THR A 258 -3.17 7.84 -24.45
C THR A 258 -3.43 9.19 -23.80
N HIS A 259 -3.34 9.30 -22.46
CA HIS A 259 -3.65 10.50 -21.71
C HIS A 259 -2.52 10.89 -20.74
N TYR A 260 -2.57 12.13 -20.26
CA TYR A 260 -1.67 12.61 -19.23
C TYR A 260 -2.37 13.55 -18.24
N VAL A 261 -1.78 13.65 -17.06
CA VAL A 261 -2.08 14.67 -16.04
C VAL A 261 -0.79 15.40 -15.73
N ASP A 262 -0.80 16.72 -15.90
CA ASP A 262 0.24 17.60 -15.39
C ASP A 262 -0.15 18.05 -13.97
N LEU A 263 0.77 17.91 -13.03
CA LEU A 263 0.50 18.04 -11.61
C LEU A 263 1.67 18.65 -10.85
N ARG A 264 1.39 19.14 -9.65
CA ARG A 264 2.40 19.46 -8.64
C ARG A 264 2.33 18.44 -7.51
N VAL A 265 3.52 18.04 -7.06
CA VAL A 265 3.66 17.22 -5.86
C VAL A 265 3.43 18.12 -4.65
N PRO A 266 2.59 17.72 -3.68
CA PRO A 266 2.41 18.48 -2.44
C PRO A 266 3.73 18.77 -1.73
N GLY A 267 3.80 19.93 -1.08
CA GLY A 267 4.96 20.30 -0.26
C GLY A 267 5.22 19.27 0.85
N GLY A 268 6.50 19.00 1.13
CA GLY A 268 6.93 18.05 2.16
C GLY A 268 7.23 16.64 1.63
N LEU A 269 6.71 16.26 0.46
CA LEU A 269 7.07 14.98 -0.15
C LEU A 269 8.44 15.04 -0.83
N PRO A 270 9.34 14.07 -0.58
CA PRO A 270 10.61 14.01 -1.28
C PRO A 270 10.40 13.59 -2.73
N VAL A 271 11.18 14.19 -3.63
CA VAL A 271 11.23 13.81 -5.04
C VAL A 271 12.67 13.46 -5.41
N LEU A 272 12.83 12.32 -6.05
CA LEU A 272 14.09 11.81 -6.56
C LEU A 272 14.16 12.02 -8.08
N GLU A 273 15.28 12.52 -8.58
CA GLU A 273 15.63 12.42 -10.00
C GLU A 273 16.33 11.08 -10.22
N VAL A 274 15.64 10.15 -10.89
CA VAL A 274 16.13 8.78 -11.15
C VAL A 274 16.86 8.71 -12.49
N GLU A 275 16.27 9.34 -13.51
CA GLU A 275 16.92 9.57 -14.80
C GLU A 275 16.98 11.07 -15.06
N LYS A 276 18.19 11.58 -15.30
CA LYS A 276 18.47 13.02 -15.40
C LYS A 276 17.55 13.73 -16.39
N GLY A 277 16.73 14.64 -15.89
CA GLY A 277 15.79 15.46 -16.65
C GLY A 277 14.66 14.68 -17.34
N ALA A 278 14.45 13.41 -16.99
CA ALA A 278 13.51 12.52 -17.66
C ALA A 278 12.52 11.86 -16.69
N ILE A 279 13.02 11.15 -15.69
CA ILE A 279 12.21 10.33 -14.78
C ILE A 279 12.45 10.78 -13.34
N PHE A 280 11.35 11.07 -12.67
CA PHE A 280 11.28 11.49 -11.29
C PHE A 280 10.44 10.49 -10.51
N LEU A 281 10.73 10.35 -9.22
CA LEU A 281 10.07 9.39 -8.35
C LEU A 281 9.74 10.06 -7.02
N VAL A 282 8.47 9.98 -6.61
CA VAL A 282 8.10 10.12 -5.19
C VAL A 282 8.25 8.74 -4.56
N PRO A 283 9.27 8.50 -3.72
CA PRO A 283 9.53 7.18 -3.18
C PRO A 283 8.38 6.79 -2.27
N MET A 284 7.77 5.63 -2.51
CA MET A 284 6.68 5.09 -1.69
C MET A 284 6.76 3.56 -1.70
N PRO A 285 6.20 2.88 -0.69
CA PRO A 285 6.06 1.44 -0.73
C PRO A 285 5.49 0.99 -2.08
N ALA A 286 6.02 -0.08 -2.68
CA ALA A 286 5.40 -0.70 -3.85
C ALA A 286 4.09 -1.34 -3.44
N ARG A 287 3.03 -1.16 -4.24
CA ARG A 287 1.80 -1.94 -4.04
C ARG A 287 1.94 -3.33 -4.66
N THR A 288 1.28 -4.32 -4.09
CA THR A 288 1.17 -5.64 -4.74
C THR A 288 0.00 -5.65 -5.71
N ARG A 289 0.16 -6.32 -6.86
CA ARG A 289 -0.96 -6.52 -7.81
C ARG A 289 -2.05 -7.36 -7.16
N GLY A 290 -3.33 -7.03 -7.40
CA GLY A 290 -4.47 -7.69 -6.74
C GLY A 290 -4.43 -9.22 -6.84
N TRP A 291 -4.24 -9.76 -8.05
CA TRP A 291 -4.17 -11.21 -8.25
C TRP A 291 -2.97 -11.88 -7.54
N VAL A 292 -1.85 -11.17 -7.38
CA VAL A 292 -0.68 -11.67 -6.63
C VAL A 292 -0.98 -11.66 -5.13
N ALA A 293 -1.63 -10.60 -4.64
CA ALA A 293 -2.07 -10.51 -3.25
C ALA A 293 -3.05 -11.65 -2.91
N ASP A 294 -3.99 -11.95 -3.80
CA ASP A 294 -4.95 -13.04 -3.61
C ASP A 294 -4.29 -14.43 -3.64
N LEU A 295 -3.27 -14.63 -4.49
CA LEU A 295 -2.44 -15.84 -4.45
C LEU A 295 -1.67 -15.95 -3.15
N TYR A 296 -1.03 -14.86 -2.70
CA TYR A 296 -0.28 -14.81 -1.46
C TYR A 296 -1.16 -15.17 -0.26
N ARG A 297 -2.33 -14.53 -0.13
CA ARG A 297 -3.27 -14.82 0.97
C ARG A 297 -3.75 -16.27 0.97
N ARG A 298 -4.03 -16.85 -0.21
CA ARG A 298 -4.39 -18.28 -0.32
C ARG A 298 -3.26 -19.19 0.11
N TRP A 299 -2.03 -18.88 -0.26
CA TRP A 299 -0.86 -19.66 0.12
C TRP A 299 -0.60 -19.60 1.64
N VAL A 300 -0.66 -18.41 2.24
CA VAL A 300 -0.47 -18.21 3.70
C VAL A 300 -1.51 -18.98 4.53
N THR A 301 -2.73 -19.16 4.03
CA THR A 301 -3.78 -19.94 4.70
C THR A 301 -3.72 -21.45 4.42
N GLY A 302 -2.63 -21.95 3.84
CA GLY A 302 -2.41 -23.38 3.59
C GLY A 302 -2.94 -23.87 2.23
N GLY A 303 -3.38 -22.96 1.35
CA GLY A 303 -3.69 -23.28 -0.03
C GLY A 303 -2.43 -23.67 -0.82
N GLY A 304 -2.60 -24.54 -1.82
CA GLY A 304 -1.50 -24.92 -2.71
C GLY A 304 -0.98 -23.73 -3.53
N LEU A 305 0.34 -23.71 -3.77
CA LEU A 305 1.01 -22.73 -4.63
C LEU A 305 1.44 -23.39 -5.94
N ASP A 306 0.94 -22.88 -7.06
CA ASP A 306 1.43 -23.26 -8.38
C ASP A 306 2.88 -22.80 -8.54
N SER A 307 3.75 -23.72 -8.98
CA SER A 307 5.17 -23.46 -9.26
C SER A 307 5.39 -22.27 -10.20
N THR A 308 4.45 -21.99 -11.09
CA THR A 308 4.45 -20.85 -12.01
C THR A 308 4.54 -19.51 -11.28
N TYR A 309 3.93 -19.40 -10.10
CA TYR A 309 3.86 -18.15 -9.33
C TYR A 309 4.81 -18.12 -8.12
N LYS A 310 5.61 -19.18 -7.92
CA LYS A 310 6.47 -19.33 -6.75
C LYS A 310 7.36 -18.11 -6.52
N THR A 311 8.10 -17.68 -7.55
CA THR A 311 9.00 -16.51 -7.45
C THR A 311 8.25 -15.23 -7.10
N SER A 312 7.03 -15.03 -7.60
CA SER A 312 6.25 -13.83 -7.29
C SER A 312 5.80 -13.81 -5.83
N ILE A 313 5.43 -14.96 -5.28
CA ILE A 313 5.07 -15.10 -3.86
C ILE A 313 6.30 -14.95 -2.96
N GLU A 314 7.43 -15.55 -3.33
CA GLU A 314 8.70 -15.38 -2.62
C GLU A 314 9.21 -13.93 -2.64
N ASP A 315 8.98 -13.20 -3.73
CA ASP A 315 9.30 -11.77 -3.80
C ASP A 315 8.40 -10.96 -2.85
N VAL A 316 7.08 -11.20 -2.85
CA VAL A 316 6.14 -10.53 -1.92
C VAL A 316 6.51 -10.83 -0.47
N GLU A 317 6.81 -12.09 -0.17
CA GLU A 317 7.28 -12.54 1.14
C GLU A 317 8.55 -11.81 1.57
N ARG A 318 9.56 -11.77 0.70
CA ARG A 318 10.82 -11.07 0.96
C ARG A 318 10.65 -9.56 1.14
N ASP A 319 9.66 -8.97 0.49
CA ASP A 319 9.31 -7.55 0.60
C ASP A 319 8.47 -7.23 1.86
N GLY A 320 8.22 -8.23 2.71
CA GLY A 320 7.48 -8.07 3.97
C GLY A 320 5.97 -8.28 3.84
N GLY A 321 5.51 -8.91 2.76
CA GLY A 321 4.10 -9.20 2.48
C GLY A 321 3.46 -8.27 1.45
N VAL A 322 2.13 -8.30 1.38
CA VAL A 322 1.34 -7.57 0.37
C VAL A 322 1.50 -6.06 0.57
N GLY A 323 2.11 -5.35 -0.39
CA GLY A 323 2.30 -3.91 -0.30
C GLY A 323 0.98 -3.12 -0.46
N PRO A 324 0.82 -2.00 0.27
CA PRO A 324 -0.45 -1.28 0.33
C PRO A 324 -0.71 -0.46 -0.93
N ALA A 325 -1.97 -0.32 -1.33
CA ALA A 325 -2.39 0.60 -2.39
C ALA A 325 -2.69 1.98 -1.76
N LEU A 326 -1.69 2.86 -1.80
CA LEU A 326 -1.73 4.17 -1.16
C LEU A 326 -2.03 5.26 -2.19
N SER A 327 -3.04 6.08 -1.91
CA SER A 327 -3.34 7.26 -2.71
C SER A 327 -2.53 8.46 -2.23
N MET A 328 -1.62 8.94 -3.08
CA MET A 328 -0.87 10.18 -2.88
C MET A 328 -1.70 11.37 -3.39
N PRO A 329 -2.08 12.33 -2.55
CA PRO A 329 -2.78 13.53 -3.03
C PRO A 329 -1.91 14.33 -4.01
N ILE A 330 -2.54 14.97 -5.00
CA ILE A 330 -1.86 15.81 -5.99
C ILE A 330 -2.60 17.12 -6.24
N GLU A 331 -1.89 18.15 -6.68
CA GLU A 331 -2.50 19.36 -7.24
C GLU A 331 -2.48 19.23 -8.77
N ILE A 332 -3.67 19.13 -9.38
CA ILE A 332 -3.79 19.01 -10.84
C ILE A 332 -3.68 20.39 -11.47
N VAL A 333 -2.73 20.53 -12.40
CA VAL A 333 -2.50 21.77 -13.17
C VAL A 333 -3.28 21.74 -14.48
N ARG A 334 -3.19 20.63 -15.23
CA ARG A 334 -3.97 20.38 -16.44
C ARG A 334 -3.96 18.89 -16.78
N SER A 335 -4.79 18.48 -17.72
CA SER A 335 -4.79 17.13 -18.29
C SER A 335 -5.04 17.18 -19.78
N GLY A 336 -4.69 16.12 -20.50
CA GLY A 336 -4.89 16.08 -21.94
C GLY A 336 -4.66 14.71 -22.56
N ARG A 337 -4.79 14.65 -23.88
CA ARG A 337 -4.47 13.48 -24.69
C ARG A 337 -3.03 13.60 -25.19
N VAL A 338 -2.31 12.49 -25.26
CA VAL A 338 -0.97 12.43 -25.84
C VAL A 338 -1.07 12.63 -27.35
N GLY A 339 -0.21 13.48 -27.92
CA GLY A 339 -0.12 13.73 -29.37
C GLY A 339 -1.19 14.67 -29.95
N ARG A 340 -1.86 15.48 -29.12
CA ARG A 340 -2.79 16.54 -29.57
C ARG A 340 -2.47 17.88 -28.95
#